data_AF-A0A6J7BN67-F1
#
_entry.id   AF-A0A6J7BN67-F1
#
_cell.length_a   1.000
_cell.length_b   1.000
_cell.length_c   1.000
_cell.angle_alpha   90.00
_cell.angle_beta   90.00
_cell.angle_gamma   90.00
#
_symmetry.space_group_name_H-M   'P 1'
#
loop_
_entity.id
_entity.type
_entity.pdbx_description
1 polymer ?
#
loop_
_entity_poly.entity_id
_entity_poly.type
_entity_poly.pdbx_seq_one_letter_code
_entity_poly.pdbx_strand_id
1 'polypeptide(L)'
;MPNSGLRVQLCGDAHLLNFGIFGTPERRLVFDINDFDETSPGPFEWDVMRLAASLVLAARERGDKQDFINKLVLSTVAAYRESMASFAKMSNLDVWYSLFDVDQLFSELGGASHAHAGTFDERSMRKVRRRDSVMAAERTTETVGGELRFVSNPPLQVPDSSIIDSLYSYSLGQVHTNAELYRRSLSPERRYLFDDYRMVDSARRVVGVGSVGTRCYIVLLLGRDSKDPLILQVKEAQASVLERFAGKGAFSNHGERVVVGQKLTQSASDLFLGWTTMMMPDAGHRYFYLRQFRDWKASIDYTQLNGEGFLYYSRLCAWALAKAHARSGDQIAISAYLGSGTSFDKAVLEFSLAYADQTLVDHQSLVDAIASGREGVTSVPEIV
;
A
#
# COMPACT_ATOMS: atom_id res chain seq x y z
N MET A 1 -2.43 -1.71 -24.15
CA MET A 1 -3.33 -1.98 -23.01
C MET A 1 -4.72 -1.48 -23.36
N PRO A 2 -5.80 -2.23 -23.04
CA PRO A 2 -7.18 -1.78 -23.26
C PRO A 2 -7.49 -0.50 -22.48
N ASN A 3 -8.45 0.28 -22.99
CA ASN A 3 -8.92 1.53 -22.40
C ASN A 3 -10.37 1.78 -22.87
N SER A 4 -11.35 1.48 -22.01
CA SER A 4 -12.77 1.79 -22.27
C SER A 4 -13.11 3.28 -22.18
N GLY A 5 -12.18 4.12 -21.68
CA GLY A 5 -12.46 5.50 -21.30
C GLY A 5 -13.08 5.66 -19.91
N LEU A 6 -13.41 4.56 -19.22
CA LEU A 6 -13.95 4.57 -17.86
C LEU A 6 -12.81 4.70 -16.86
N ARG A 7 -12.61 5.94 -16.40
CA ARG A 7 -11.48 6.29 -15.52
C ARG A 7 -11.86 6.21 -14.05
N VAL A 8 -10.91 5.74 -13.25
CA VAL A 8 -10.94 5.66 -11.78
C VAL A 8 -9.63 6.23 -11.26
N GLN A 9 -9.52 6.43 -9.95
CA GLN A 9 -8.22 6.57 -9.30
C GLN A 9 -7.64 5.16 -9.14
N LEU A 10 -6.65 4.81 -9.98
CA LEU A 10 -5.96 3.53 -9.87
C LEU A 10 -5.13 3.50 -8.60
N CYS A 11 -5.06 2.34 -7.95
CA CYS A 11 -3.99 2.05 -6.99
C CYS A 11 -2.64 2.07 -7.73
N GLY A 12 -2.62 1.57 -8.96
CA GLY A 12 -1.48 1.59 -9.88
C GLY A 12 -0.47 0.46 -9.67
N ASP A 13 -0.56 -0.24 -8.54
CA ASP A 13 0.15 -1.48 -8.28
C ASP A 13 -0.76 -2.56 -7.66
N ALA A 14 -1.92 -2.77 -8.27
CA ALA A 14 -2.91 -3.73 -7.78
C ALA A 14 -2.50 -5.19 -8.01
N HIS A 15 -1.62 -5.73 -7.16
CA HIS A 15 -1.28 -7.16 -7.12
C HIS A 15 -1.65 -7.79 -5.77
N LEU A 16 -1.78 -9.11 -5.70
CA LEU A 16 -2.31 -9.81 -4.52
C LEU A 16 -1.55 -9.55 -3.20
N LEU A 17 -0.31 -9.07 -3.22
CA LEU A 17 0.45 -8.75 -2.00
C LEU A 17 0.26 -7.29 -1.54
N ASN A 18 -0.39 -6.46 -2.36
CA ASN A 18 -0.78 -5.08 -2.03
C ASN A 18 -2.20 -4.98 -1.46
N PHE A 19 -2.72 -6.08 -0.95
CA PHE A 19 -3.95 -6.14 -0.15
C PHE A 19 -3.63 -6.73 1.23
N GLY A 20 -4.41 -6.37 2.23
CA GLY A 20 -4.20 -6.89 3.57
C GLY A 20 -4.99 -6.16 4.64
N ILE A 21 -4.62 -6.46 5.88
CA ILE A 21 -5.32 -6.01 7.07
C ILE A 21 -4.62 -4.79 7.66
N PHE A 22 -5.38 -3.79 8.09
CA PHE A 22 -4.87 -2.64 8.85
C PHE A 22 -5.91 -2.13 9.85
N GLY A 23 -5.45 -1.34 10.81
CA GLY A 23 -6.31 -0.68 11.80
C GLY A 23 -6.94 0.59 11.25
N THR A 24 -8.23 0.81 11.51
CA THR A 24 -8.88 2.11 11.32
C THR A 24 -8.56 3.05 12.49
N PRO A 25 -8.78 4.37 12.34
CA PRO A 25 -8.69 5.32 13.46
C PRO A 25 -9.55 4.93 14.67
N GLU A 26 -10.71 4.31 14.44
CA GLU A 26 -11.62 3.78 15.47
C GLU A 26 -11.14 2.46 16.09
N ARG A 27 -9.94 1.99 15.71
CA ARG A 27 -9.31 0.76 16.18
C ARG A 27 -10.13 -0.50 15.83
N ARG A 28 -10.65 -0.55 14.61
CA ARG A 28 -11.18 -1.78 13.98
C ARG A 28 -10.19 -2.35 12.98
N LEU A 29 -10.19 -3.67 12.78
CA LEU A 29 -9.39 -4.30 11.73
C LEU A 29 -10.22 -4.42 10.45
N VAL A 30 -9.70 -3.88 9.35
CA VAL A 30 -10.35 -3.93 8.04
C VAL A 30 -9.41 -4.50 7.00
N PHE A 31 -9.98 -5.08 5.94
CA PHE A 31 -9.23 -5.54 4.77
C PHE A 31 -9.36 -4.55 3.61
N ASP A 32 -8.24 -4.13 3.02
CA ASP A 32 -8.22 -3.21 1.88
C ASP A 32 -6.88 -3.21 1.12
N ILE A 33 -6.79 -2.33 0.11
CA ILE A 33 -5.56 -1.99 -0.61
C ILE A 33 -4.54 -1.33 0.33
N ASN A 34 -3.25 -1.59 0.12
CA ASN A 34 -2.17 -1.28 1.07
C ASN A 34 -1.00 -0.44 0.52
N ASP A 35 -0.90 -0.25 -0.79
CA ASP A 35 0.13 0.55 -1.45
C ASP A 35 -0.48 1.51 -2.47
N PHE A 36 0.02 2.73 -2.50
CA PHE A 36 -0.53 3.85 -3.27
C PHE A 36 0.56 4.73 -3.88
N ASP A 37 1.83 4.30 -3.87
CA ASP A 37 2.95 5.07 -4.45
C ASP A 37 2.68 5.44 -5.92
N GLU A 38 2.08 4.51 -6.65
CA GLU A 38 1.76 4.61 -8.08
C GLU A 38 0.32 5.08 -8.37
N THR A 39 -0.39 5.56 -7.36
CA THR A 39 -1.80 5.94 -7.54
C THR A 39 -1.93 7.09 -8.54
N SER A 40 -2.78 6.92 -9.56
CA SER A 40 -2.99 7.91 -10.62
C SER A 40 -4.32 7.68 -11.34
N PRO A 41 -4.97 8.71 -11.91
CA PRO A 41 -6.16 8.52 -12.73
C PRO A 41 -5.88 7.66 -13.95
N GLY A 42 -6.69 6.64 -14.20
CA GLY A 42 -6.52 5.78 -15.38
C GLY A 42 -7.68 4.82 -15.60
N PRO A 43 -7.64 4.04 -16.69
CA PRO A 43 -8.71 3.08 -17.04
C PRO A 43 -8.74 1.92 -16.04
N PHE A 44 -9.92 1.63 -15.48
CA PHE A 44 -10.10 0.67 -14.38
C PHE A 44 -9.59 -0.73 -14.69
N GLU A 45 -9.57 -1.11 -15.98
CA GLU A 45 -9.14 -2.42 -16.44
C GLU A 45 -7.69 -2.69 -16.07
N TRP A 46 -6.85 -1.66 -15.95
CA TRP A 46 -5.43 -1.82 -15.68
C TRP A 46 -5.16 -2.45 -14.31
N ASP A 47 -5.85 -1.98 -13.26
CA ASP A 47 -5.71 -2.59 -11.93
C ASP A 47 -6.30 -4.01 -11.89
N VAL A 48 -7.43 -4.25 -12.57
CA VAL A 48 -8.05 -5.59 -12.63
C VAL A 48 -7.13 -6.59 -13.33
N MET A 49 -6.54 -6.19 -14.45
CA MET A 49 -5.60 -7.02 -15.21
C MET A 49 -4.30 -7.28 -14.44
N ARG A 50 -3.75 -6.28 -13.74
CA ARG A 50 -2.57 -6.45 -12.87
C ARG A 50 -2.88 -7.44 -11.74
N LEU A 51 -4.05 -7.34 -11.12
CA LEU A 51 -4.46 -8.26 -10.06
C LEU A 51 -4.56 -9.68 -10.60
N ALA A 52 -5.25 -9.87 -11.73
CA ALA A 52 -5.39 -11.16 -12.38
C ALA A 52 -4.04 -11.78 -12.78
N ALA A 53 -3.14 -11.00 -13.40
CA ALA A 53 -1.80 -11.46 -13.76
C ALA A 53 -0.99 -11.89 -12.53
N SER A 54 -1.08 -11.14 -11.43
CA SER A 54 -0.40 -11.51 -10.18
C SER A 54 -0.89 -12.84 -9.61
N LEU A 55 -2.19 -13.16 -9.74
CA LEU A 55 -2.76 -14.43 -9.28
C LEU A 55 -2.25 -15.61 -10.11
N VAL A 56 -2.09 -15.44 -11.41
CA VAL A 56 -1.48 -16.47 -12.28
C VAL A 56 -0.05 -16.75 -11.82
N LEU A 57 0.75 -15.70 -11.61
CA LEU A 57 2.14 -15.83 -11.15
C LEU A 57 2.23 -16.55 -9.79
N ALA A 58 1.44 -16.11 -8.81
CA ALA A 58 1.41 -16.74 -7.48
C ALA A 58 0.94 -18.20 -7.51
N ALA A 59 -0.07 -18.53 -8.31
CA ALA A 59 -0.55 -19.90 -8.43
C ALA A 59 0.46 -20.81 -9.15
N ARG A 60 1.18 -20.29 -10.16
CA ARG A 60 2.29 -21.00 -10.81
C ARG A 60 3.44 -21.27 -9.83
N GLU A 61 3.81 -20.29 -9.01
CA GLU A 61 4.83 -20.44 -7.98
C GLU A 61 4.46 -21.52 -6.94
N ARG A 62 3.19 -21.59 -6.56
CA ARG A 62 2.65 -22.65 -5.68
C ARG A 62 2.61 -24.04 -6.32
N GLY A 63 2.84 -24.15 -7.64
CA GLY A 63 2.71 -25.38 -8.40
C GLY A 63 1.25 -25.81 -8.62
N ASP A 64 0.30 -24.87 -8.53
CA ASP A 64 -1.11 -25.17 -8.77
C ASP A 64 -1.36 -25.53 -10.25
N LYS A 65 -2.30 -26.45 -10.50
CA LYS A 65 -2.63 -26.93 -11.85
C LYS A 65 -3.36 -25.86 -12.68
N GLN A 66 -3.20 -25.89 -14.00
CA GLN A 66 -3.81 -24.94 -14.92
C GLN A 66 -5.32 -24.76 -14.74
N ASP A 67 -6.06 -25.84 -14.47
CA ASP A 67 -7.51 -25.77 -14.22
C ASP A 67 -7.84 -24.94 -12.98
N PHE A 68 -7.03 -25.06 -11.92
CA PHE A 68 -7.18 -24.25 -10.72
C PHE A 68 -6.80 -22.79 -10.99
N ILE A 69 -5.72 -22.53 -11.73
CA ILE A 69 -5.31 -21.17 -12.12
C ILE A 69 -6.44 -20.48 -12.88
N ASN A 70 -7.03 -21.15 -13.87
CA ASN A 70 -8.15 -20.63 -14.65
C ASN A 70 -9.35 -20.33 -13.74
N LYS A 71 -9.69 -21.26 -12.83
CA LYS A 71 -10.77 -21.09 -11.85
C LYS A 71 -10.50 -19.90 -10.92
N LEU A 72 -9.26 -19.74 -10.44
CA LEU A 72 -8.84 -18.68 -9.53
C LEU A 72 -9.04 -17.31 -10.18
N VAL A 73 -8.53 -17.11 -11.38
CA VAL A 73 -8.65 -15.84 -12.10
C VAL A 73 -10.11 -15.54 -12.44
N LEU A 74 -10.84 -16.51 -13.03
CA LEU A 74 -12.25 -16.31 -13.40
C LEU A 74 -13.13 -15.99 -12.18
N SER A 75 -12.95 -16.70 -11.07
CA SER A 75 -13.67 -16.43 -9.82
C SER A 75 -13.35 -15.04 -9.26
N THR A 76 -12.11 -14.58 -9.41
CA THR A 76 -11.69 -13.26 -8.93
C THR A 76 -12.28 -12.13 -9.77
N VAL A 77 -12.19 -12.23 -11.10
CA VAL A 77 -12.74 -11.21 -12.00
C VAL A 77 -14.26 -11.18 -11.94
N ALA A 78 -14.90 -12.35 -11.83
CA ALA A 78 -16.34 -12.43 -11.56
C ALA A 78 -16.71 -11.73 -10.24
N ALA A 79 -15.95 -11.95 -9.16
CA ALA A 79 -16.19 -11.27 -7.88
C ALA A 79 -16.02 -9.74 -7.99
N TYR A 80 -15.07 -9.25 -8.78
CA TYR A 80 -14.93 -7.82 -9.06
C TYR A 80 -16.17 -7.28 -9.78
N ARG A 81 -16.61 -7.95 -10.86
CA ARG A 81 -17.79 -7.58 -11.64
C ARG A 81 -19.08 -7.60 -10.82
N GLU A 82 -19.29 -8.65 -10.03
CA GLU A 82 -20.44 -8.78 -9.13
C GLU A 82 -20.43 -7.70 -8.03
N SER A 83 -19.25 -7.36 -7.51
CA SER A 83 -19.10 -6.28 -6.52
C SER A 83 -19.42 -4.92 -7.14
N MET A 84 -18.93 -4.62 -8.34
CA MET A 84 -19.31 -3.40 -9.07
C MET A 84 -20.82 -3.31 -9.32
N ALA A 85 -21.46 -4.42 -9.68
CA ALA A 85 -22.90 -4.48 -9.86
C ALA A 85 -23.69 -4.27 -8.55
N SER A 86 -23.11 -4.65 -7.41
CA SER A 86 -23.66 -4.35 -6.09
C SER A 86 -23.51 -2.86 -5.76
N PHE A 87 -22.31 -2.29 -5.90
CA PHE A 87 -22.04 -0.87 -5.64
C PHE A 87 -22.86 0.06 -6.54
N ALA A 88 -23.09 -0.30 -7.80
CA ALA A 88 -23.93 0.48 -8.71
C ALA A 88 -25.40 0.62 -8.24
N LYS A 89 -25.88 -0.22 -7.32
CA LYS A 89 -27.22 -0.16 -6.73
C LYS A 89 -27.27 0.62 -5.42
N MET A 90 -26.11 0.95 -4.86
CA MET A 90 -25.98 1.64 -3.58
C MET A 90 -26.03 3.16 -3.76
N SER A 91 -26.42 3.88 -2.71
CA SER A 91 -26.24 5.33 -2.69
C SER A 91 -24.75 5.68 -2.59
N ASN A 92 -24.38 6.91 -2.96
CA ASN A 92 -23.00 7.37 -2.86
C ASN A 92 -22.46 7.24 -1.43
N LEU A 93 -23.26 7.52 -0.40
CA LEU A 93 -22.81 7.41 0.99
C LEU A 93 -22.61 5.94 1.41
N ASP A 94 -23.49 5.03 0.99
CA ASP A 94 -23.38 3.62 1.33
C ASP A 94 -22.10 2.99 0.74
N VAL A 95 -21.70 3.40 -0.46
CA VAL A 95 -20.44 2.99 -1.08
C VAL A 95 -19.23 3.46 -0.25
N TRP A 96 -19.30 4.68 0.28
CA TRP A 96 -18.24 5.22 1.13
C TRP A 96 -18.21 4.59 2.52
N TYR A 97 -19.35 4.17 3.05
CA TYR A 97 -19.45 3.42 4.31
C TYR A 97 -19.19 1.92 4.16
N SER A 98 -19.02 1.43 2.93
CA SER A 98 -18.71 0.03 2.69
C SER A 98 -17.33 -0.32 3.26
N LEU A 99 -17.32 -1.26 4.19
CA LEU A 99 -16.16 -1.72 4.93
C LEU A 99 -16.14 -3.24 4.90
N PHE A 100 -14.95 -3.82 4.76
CA PHE A 100 -14.77 -5.24 4.98
C PHE A 100 -14.23 -5.44 6.40
N ASP A 101 -15.14 -5.55 7.37
CA ASP A 101 -14.78 -5.79 8.77
C ASP A 101 -14.32 -7.24 8.95
N VAL A 102 -13.08 -7.41 9.41
CA VAL A 102 -12.49 -8.74 9.56
C VAL A 102 -13.22 -9.53 10.66
N ASP A 103 -13.71 -8.87 11.72
CA ASP A 103 -14.43 -9.51 12.83
C ASP A 103 -15.83 -10.00 12.40
N GLN A 104 -16.48 -9.29 11.46
CA GLN A 104 -17.72 -9.78 10.83
C GLN A 104 -17.45 -11.00 9.94
N LEU A 105 -16.34 -10.99 9.22
CA LEU A 105 -15.94 -12.11 8.39
C LEU A 105 -15.74 -13.40 9.21
N PHE A 106 -15.10 -13.29 10.37
CA PHE A 106 -14.93 -14.41 11.31
C PHE A 106 -16.26 -15.07 11.68
N SER A 107 -17.29 -14.25 11.87
CA SER A 107 -18.61 -14.70 12.31
C SER A 107 -19.37 -15.40 11.18
N GLU A 108 -19.23 -14.90 9.94
CA GLU A 108 -19.86 -15.48 8.75
C GLU A 108 -19.14 -16.76 8.27
N LEU A 109 -17.80 -16.81 8.32
CA LEU A 109 -17.00 -17.99 8.01
C LEU A 109 -16.95 -19.02 9.15
N GLY A 110 -17.24 -18.62 10.39
CA GLY A 110 -17.29 -19.52 11.54
C GLY A 110 -18.36 -20.61 11.43
N GLY A 111 -19.32 -20.47 10.51
CA GLY A 111 -20.26 -21.53 10.12
C GLY A 111 -19.76 -22.45 9.00
N ALA A 112 -18.67 -22.10 8.30
CA ALA A 112 -18.15 -22.77 7.12
C ALA A 112 -16.66 -23.13 7.27
N SER A 113 -16.41 -24.27 7.94
CA SER A 113 -15.17 -25.06 7.93
C SER A 113 -13.86 -24.40 8.40
N HIS A 114 -13.04 -25.19 9.09
CA HIS A 114 -11.65 -24.91 9.52
C HIS A 114 -10.65 -24.61 8.38
N ALA A 115 -11.12 -24.34 7.16
CA ALA A 115 -10.31 -24.11 5.95
C ALA A 115 -9.52 -22.77 5.94
N HIS A 116 -9.73 -21.91 6.95
CA HIS A 116 -9.17 -20.54 7.05
C HIS A 116 -8.16 -20.37 8.21
N ALA A 117 -7.83 -21.45 8.92
CA ALA A 117 -7.42 -21.49 10.33
C ALA A 117 -6.05 -20.89 10.71
N GLY A 118 -5.36 -20.13 9.85
CA GLY A 118 -4.08 -19.50 10.20
C GLY A 118 -4.02 -17.99 10.00
N THR A 119 -4.56 -17.50 8.87
CA THR A 119 -4.40 -16.10 8.47
C THR A 119 -5.45 -15.20 9.12
N PHE A 120 -6.69 -15.67 9.16
CA PHE A 120 -7.81 -15.00 9.82
C PHE A 120 -8.19 -15.85 11.03
N ASP A 121 -7.31 -15.92 12.03
CA ASP A 121 -7.62 -16.48 13.35
C ASP A 121 -7.48 -15.41 14.46
N GLU A 122 -8.13 -15.58 15.62
CA GLU A 122 -8.10 -14.59 16.71
C GLU A 122 -6.66 -14.36 17.22
N ARG A 123 -5.81 -15.39 17.22
CA ARG A 123 -4.43 -15.32 17.67
C ARG A 123 -3.59 -14.48 16.70
N SER A 124 -3.78 -14.64 15.40
CA SER A 124 -3.19 -13.84 14.34
C SER A 124 -3.65 -12.40 14.47
N MET A 125 -4.95 -12.14 14.65
CA MET A 125 -5.44 -10.76 14.84
C MET A 125 -4.92 -10.10 16.11
N ARG A 126 -4.76 -10.84 17.22
CA ARG A 126 -4.07 -10.33 18.43
C ARG A 126 -2.63 -9.94 18.15
N LYS A 127 -1.90 -10.68 17.30
CA LYS A 127 -0.54 -10.28 16.88
C LYS A 127 -0.57 -9.02 16.03
N VAL A 128 -1.55 -8.88 15.14
CA VAL A 128 -1.73 -7.67 14.30
C VAL A 128 -1.96 -6.44 15.18
N ARG A 129 -2.86 -6.53 16.17
CA ARG A 129 -3.17 -5.43 17.12
C ARG A 129 -2.01 -5.00 18.01
N ARG A 130 -0.92 -5.78 18.08
CA ARG A 130 0.31 -5.40 18.82
C ARG A 130 1.35 -4.71 17.92
N ARG A 131 1.14 -4.67 16.60
CA ARG A 131 2.07 -4.00 15.68
C ARG A 131 1.73 -2.51 15.67
N ASP A 132 2.35 -1.74 16.54
CA ASP A 132 2.17 -0.31 16.69
C ASP A 132 3.53 0.41 16.89
N SER A 133 3.49 1.74 17.07
CA SER A 133 4.68 2.56 17.34
C SER A 133 5.39 2.15 18.64
N VAL A 134 4.67 1.66 19.64
CA VAL A 134 5.25 1.19 20.91
C VAL A 134 6.11 -0.04 20.68
N MET A 135 5.54 -1.10 20.07
CA MET A 135 6.31 -2.30 19.72
C MET A 135 7.45 -1.98 18.75
N ALA A 136 7.24 -1.05 17.80
CA ALA A 136 8.29 -0.66 16.88
C ALA A 136 9.45 0.01 17.63
N ALA A 137 9.19 0.97 18.51
CA ALA A 137 10.20 1.63 19.33
C ALA A 137 10.96 0.62 20.21
N GLU A 138 10.25 -0.26 20.93
CA GLU A 138 10.86 -1.32 21.76
C GLU A 138 11.86 -2.19 20.99
N ARG A 139 11.63 -2.42 19.70
CA ARG A 139 12.46 -3.31 18.86
C ARG A 139 13.56 -2.60 18.09
N THR A 140 13.45 -1.30 17.87
CA THR A 140 14.34 -0.57 16.96
C THR A 140 15.07 0.59 17.61
N THR A 141 14.88 0.83 18.91
CA THR A 141 15.51 1.94 19.64
C THR A 141 16.22 1.44 20.90
N GLU A 142 17.17 2.23 21.38
CA GLU A 142 17.87 2.06 22.65
C GLU A 142 17.97 3.40 23.38
N THR A 143 18.28 3.39 24.68
CA THR A 143 18.46 4.63 25.45
C THR A 143 19.93 5.05 25.44
N VAL A 144 20.23 6.21 24.83
CA VAL A 144 21.57 6.82 24.79
C VAL A 144 21.50 8.17 25.47
N GLY A 145 22.29 8.36 26.53
CA GLY A 145 22.30 9.63 27.27
C GLY A 145 20.96 10.02 27.91
N GLY A 146 20.09 9.03 28.18
CA GLY A 146 18.75 9.25 28.75
C GLY A 146 17.64 9.50 27.72
N GLU A 147 17.94 9.53 26.42
CA GLU A 147 16.95 9.67 25.34
C GLU A 147 16.87 8.41 24.48
N LEU A 148 15.69 8.13 23.94
CA LEU A 148 15.51 7.05 22.97
C LEU A 148 16.10 7.44 21.61
N ARG A 149 16.92 6.56 21.05
CA ARG A 149 17.60 6.70 19.76
C ARG A 149 17.46 5.42 18.95
N PHE A 150 17.38 5.52 17.63
CA PHE A 150 17.33 4.34 16.76
C PHE A 150 18.63 3.56 16.83
N VAL A 151 18.51 2.24 16.97
CA VAL A 151 19.64 1.32 16.87
C VAL A 151 20.11 1.26 15.42
N SER A 152 21.42 1.33 15.22
CA SER A 152 22.03 1.12 13.90
C SER A 152 22.04 -0.36 13.53
N ASN A 153 21.50 -0.69 12.37
CA ASN A 153 21.49 -2.03 11.78
C ASN A 153 21.67 -1.95 10.25
N PRO A 154 22.89 -1.66 9.76
CA PRO A 154 23.15 -1.57 8.34
C PRO A 154 22.98 -2.92 7.61
N PRO A 155 22.52 -2.94 6.35
CA PRO A 155 22.08 -1.78 5.56
C PRO A 155 20.60 -1.40 5.80
N LEU A 156 19.87 -2.13 6.64
CA LEU A 156 18.41 -2.03 6.75
C LEU A 156 17.93 -0.75 7.43
N GLN A 157 18.66 -0.29 8.45
CA GLN A 157 18.34 0.90 9.22
C GLN A 157 19.62 1.57 9.68
N VAL A 158 19.81 2.84 9.34
CA VAL A 158 21.01 3.60 9.72
C VAL A 158 20.54 4.95 10.28
N PRO A 159 20.88 5.31 11.53
CA PRO A 159 20.60 6.63 12.09
C PRO A 159 21.06 7.72 11.13
N ASP A 160 20.20 8.69 10.89
CA ASP A 160 20.42 9.75 9.91
C ASP A 160 19.62 10.98 10.34
N SER A 161 20.31 11.99 10.87
CA SER A 161 19.69 13.24 11.35
C SER A 161 19.30 14.18 10.22
N SER A 162 19.77 13.95 8.98
CA SER A 162 19.57 14.88 7.86
C SER A 162 18.09 15.12 7.55
N ILE A 163 17.25 14.11 7.80
CA ILE A 163 15.81 14.24 7.60
C ILE A 163 15.17 15.13 8.67
N ILE A 164 15.63 15.08 9.92
CA ILE A 164 15.20 16.00 10.98
C ILE A 164 15.65 17.42 10.63
N ASP A 165 16.91 17.60 10.25
CA ASP A 165 17.44 18.91 9.85
C ASP A 165 16.64 19.51 8.68
N SER A 166 16.26 18.67 7.73
CA SER A 166 15.42 19.06 6.60
C SER A 166 13.97 19.33 7.01
N LEU A 167 13.42 18.60 7.99
CA LEU A 167 12.08 18.83 8.53
C LEU A 167 12.01 20.11 9.37
N TYR A 168 13.10 20.49 10.03
CA TYR A 168 13.23 21.68 10.88
C TYR A 168 13.96 22.85 10.23
N SER A 169 14.28 22.78 8.94
CA SER A 169 15.19 23.71 8.24
C SER A 169 14.92 25.18 8.63
N TYR A 170 15.87 25.78 9.35
CA TYR A 170 15.83 27.19 9.76
C TYR A 170 16.13 28.08 8.56
N SER A 171 15.12 28.80 8.06
CA SER A 171 15.31 29.86 7.07
C SER A 171 14.75 31.16 7.65
N LEU A 172 15.63 32.15 7.86
CA LEU A 172 15.28 33.57 8.07
C LEU A 172 14.34 33.88 9.25
N GLY A 173 14.55 33.27 10.42
CA GLY A 173 13.90 33.70 11.66
C GLY A 173 12.39 33.41 11.77
N GLN A 174 11.84 32.59 10.87
CA GLN A 174 10.47 32.08 10.96
C GLN A 174 10.51 30.54 10.97
N VAL A 175 9.74 29.92 11.87
CA VAL A 175 9.58 28.45 12.03
C VAL A 175 8.76 27.84 10.87
N HIS A 176 8.79 28.43 9.68
CA HIS A 176 8.09 27.88 8.51
C HIS A 176 8.92 26.76 7.90
N THR A 177 8.88 25.61 8.56
CA THR A 177 9.65 24.42 8.23
C THR A 177 8.86 23.46 7.34
N ASN A 178 9.51 22.48 6.73
CA ASN A 178 8.83 21.41 5.99
C ASN A 178 7.90 20.57 6.91
N ALA A 179 8.14 20.57 8.23
CA ALA A 179 7.21 20.03 9.21
C ALA A 179 5.91 20.85 9.33
N GLU A 180 5.95 22.18 9.19
CA GLU A 180 4.73 23.01 9.15
C GLU A 180 3.92 22.76 7.87
N LEU A 181 4.58 22.50 6.73
CA LEU A 181 3.89 22.08 5.50
C LEU A 181 3.19 20.73 5.70
N TYR A 182 3.88 19.77 6.31
CA TYR A 182 3.27 18.50 6.71
C TYR A 182 2.08 18.71 7.65
N ARG A 183 2.26 19.49 8.71
CA ARG A 183 1.21 19.80 9.68
C ARG A 183 -0.02 20.41 9.01
N ARG A 184 0.16 21.34 8.06
CA ARG A 184 -0.94 21.94 7.29
C ARG A 184 -1.66 20.94 6.38
N SER A 185 -1.00 19.86 5.96
CA SER A 185 -1.63 18.77 5.19
C SER A 185 -2.56 17.89 6.03
N LEU A 186 -2.43 17.91 7.37
CA LEU A 186 -3.33 17.22 8.29
C LEU A 186 -4.60 18.04 8.52
N SER A 187 -5.70 17.35 8.89
CA SER A 187 -6.93 18.01 9.33
C SER A 187 -6.73 18.76 10.66
N PRO A 188 -7.45 19.86 10.91
CA PRO A 188 -7.17 20.76 12.04
C PRO A 188 -7.07 20.07 13.40
N GLU A 189 -7.98 19.16 13.70
CA GLU A 189 -8.00 18.39 14.95
C GLU A 189 -6.79 17.46 15.10
N ARG A 190 -6.27 16.93 13.99
CA ARG A 190 -5.07 16.07 14.00
C ARG A 190 -3.78 16.88 14.15
N ARG A 191 -3.80 18.17 13.82
CA ARG A 191 -2.67 19.08 14.07
C ARG A 191 -2.45 19.26 15.57
N TYR A 192 -3.52 19.45 16.32
CA TYR A 192 -3.45 19.55 17.79
C TYR A 192 -2.80 18.29 18.39
N LEU A 193 -3.24 17.10 17.95
CA LEU A 193 -2.61 15.85 18.39
C LEU A 193 -1.14 15.77 17.98
N PHE A 194 -0.80 16.16 16.74
CA PHE A 194 0.59 16.16 16.28
C PHE A 194 1.49 17.12 17.09
N ASP A 195 0.96 18.27 17.51
CA ASP A 195 1.69 19.28 18.28
C ASP A 195 2.07 18.81 19.70
N ASP A 196 1.39 17.80 20.23
CA ASP A 196 1.74 17.16 21.52
C ASP A 196 2.95 16.22 21.42
N TYR A 197 3.45 15.94 20.21
CA TYR A 197 4.61 15.10 19.97
C TYR A 197 5.85 15.92 19.61
N ARG A 198 6.99 15.66 20.26
CA ARG A 198 8.30 16.21 19.88
C ARG A 198 9.09 15.20 19.05
N MET A 199 9.72 15.63 17.95
CA MET A 199 10.67 14.78 17.23
C MET A 199 11.96 14.64 18.03
N VAL A 200 12.50 13.42 18.08
CA VAL A 200 13.68 13.08 18.91
C VAL A 200 14.81 12.51 18.07
N ASP A 201 14.50 11.62 17.14
CA ASP A 201 15.53 10.91 16.38
C ASP A 201 15.02 10.45 15.02
N SER A 202 15.93 10.12 14.10
CA SER A 202 15.58 9.64 12.77
C SER A 202 16.59 8.66 12.21
N ALA A 203 16.11 7.77 11.34
CA ALA A 203 16.93 6.80 10.65
C ALA A 203 16.50 6.65 9.19
N ARG A 204 17.47 6.51 8.30
CA ARG A 204 17.23 6.03 6.94
C ARG A 204 16.93 4.54 6.99
N ARG A 205 15.92 4.11 6.23
CA ARG A 205 15.47 2.72 6.21
C ARG A 205 15.39 2.20 4.79
N VAL A 206 15.94 1.01 4.55
CA VAL A 206 15.69 0.27 3.31
C VAL A 206 14.38 -0.49 3.47
N VAL A 207 13.42 -0.27 2.57
CA VAL A 207 12.08 -0.87 2.63
C VAL A 207 11.73 -1.58 1.33
N GLY A 208 11.43 -2.88 1.43
CA GLY A 208 10.96 -3.70 0.30
C GLY A 208 11.91 -3.74 -0.90
N VAL A 209 11.51 -4.50 -1.93
CA VAL A 209 12.20 -4.53 -3.23
C VAL A 209 11.69 -3.44 -4.18
N GLY A 210 10.41 -3.06 -4.07
CA GLY A 210 9.77 -2.07 -4.95
C GLY A 210 10.15 -0.62 -4.69
N SER A 211 10.73 -0.31 -3.53
CA SER A 211 11.19 1.05 -3.19
C SER A 211 12.72 1.18 -3.24
N VAL A 212 13.45 0.16 -3.72
CA VAL A 212 14.90 0.22 -3.93
C VAL A 212 15.17 1.32 -4.95
N GLY A 213 15.87 2.39 -4.52
CA GLY A 213 16.12 3.60 -5.32
C GLY A 213 15.32 4.83 -4.90
N THR A 214 14.37 4.71 -3.97
CA THR A 214 13.63 5.84 -3.39
C THR A 214 14.02 6.07 -1.93
N ARG A 215 13.98 7.31 -1.45
CA ARG A 215 14.32 7.62 -0.06
C ARG A 215 13.18 7.24 0.88
N CYS A 216 13.52 6.46 1.90
CA CYS A 216 12.63 6.14 3.01
C CYS A 216 13.34 6.38 4.33
N TYR A 217 12.65 7.09 5.22
CA TYR A 217 13.11 7.38 6.57
C TYR A 217 12.05 6.98 7.59
N ILE A 218 12.48 6.84 8.83
CA ILE A 218 11.62 6.81 10.00
C ILE A 218 12.04 7.93 10.95
N VAL A 219 11.06 8.60 11.53
CA VAL A 219 11.25 9.65 12.54
C VAL A 219 10.57 9.19 13.81
N LEU A 220 11.31 9.21 14.92
CA LEU A 220 10.83 8.94 16.27
C LEU A 220 10.36 10.24 16.89
N LEU A 221 9.12 10.24 17.37
CA LEU A 221 8.53 11.30 18.16
C LEU A 221 8.13 10.75 19.53
N LEU A 222 8.18 11.61 20.56
CA LEU A 222 7.73 11.30 21.91
C LEU A 222 6.62 12.28 22.31
N GLY A 223 5.52 11.73 22.83
CA GLY A 223 4.40 12.51 23.35
C GLY A 223 4.59 12.85 24.82
N ARG A 224 3.66 12.40 25.66
CA ARG A 224 3.61 12.72 27.09
C ARG A 224 4.91 12.39 27.84
N ASP A 225 5.52 11.26 27.50
CA ASP A 225 6.74 10.75 28.15
C ASP A 225 7.47 9.76 27.22
N SER A 226 8.58 9.16 27.71
CA SER A 226 9.38 8.21 26.93
C SER A 226 8.69 6.87 26.62
N LYS A 227 7.52 6.60 27.21
CA LYS A 227 6.69 5.42 26.95
C LYS A 227 5.51 5.72 26.02
N ASP A 228 5.44 6.94 25.47
CA ASP A 228 4.47 7.36 24.46
C ASP A 228 5.17 7.66 23.11
N PRO A 229 5.82 6.66 22.48
CA PRO A 229 6.47 6.85 21.20
C PRO A 229 5.47 6.81 20.04
N LEU A 230 5.69 7.71 19.08
CA LEU A 230 5.09 7.70 17.76
C LEU A 230 6.23 7.57 16.74
N ILE A 231 6.15 6.60 15.83
CA ILE A 231 7.10 6.50 14.73
C ILE A 231 6.37 6.82 13.43
N LEU A 232 6.82 7.86 12.73
CA LEU A 232 6.34 8.20 11.40
C LEU A 232 7.33 7.68 10.35
N GLN A 233 6.79 7.06 9.30
CA GLN A 233 7.52 6.74 8.09
C GLN A 233 7.43 7.92 7.13
N VAL A 234 8.57 8.39 6.61
CA VAL A 234 8.67 9.44 5.59
C VAL A 234 9.15 8.79 4.30
N LYS A 235 8.30 8.81 3.25
CA LYS A 235 8.62 8.21 1.95
C LYS A 235 8.64 9.26 0.85
N GLU A 236 9.68 9.22 0.02
CA GLU A 236 9.78 10.02 -1.20
C GLU A 236 8.69 9.59 -2.19
N ALA A 237 7.97 10.55 -2.73
CA ALA A 237 6.95 10.35 -3.76
C ALA A 237 7.45 10.89 -5.10
N GLN A 238 7.47 10.02 -6.12
CA GLN A 238 7.87 10.37 -7.48
C GLN A 238 6.65 10.48 -8.41
N ALA A 239 6.86 10.96 -9.63
CA ALA A 239 5.86 10.90 -10.68
C ALA A 239 5.44 9.43 -10.88
N SER A 240 4.13 9.16 -10.98
CA SER A 240 3.69 7.79 -11.14
C SER A 240 4.16 7.29 -12.51
N VAL A 241 4.62 6.06 -12.58
CA VAL A 241 4.97 5.39 -13.83
C VAL A 241 3.79 5.37 -14.80
N LEU A 242 2.55 5.44 -14.29
CA LEU A 242 1.34 5.49 -15.09
C LEU A 242 1.12 6.82 -15.81
N GLU A 243 1.66 7.94 -15.30
CA GLU A 243 1.42 9.27 -15.89
C GLU A 243 1.87 9.35 -17.35
N ARG A 244 2.91 8.58 -17.72
CA ARG A 244 3.42 8.52 -19.10
C ARG A 244 2.47 7.83 -20.07
N PHE A 245 1.53 7.02 -19.57
CA PHE A 245 0.60 6.23 -20.37
C PHE A 245 -0.86 6.67 -20.23
N ALA A 246 -1.28 7.08 -19.03
CA ALA A 246 -2.64 7.51 -18.73
C ALA A 246 -2.80 9.04 -18.75
N GLY A 247 -1.71 9.79 -18.87
CA GLY A 247 -1.68 11.24 -18.76
C GLY A 247 -1.44 11.69 -17.31
N LYS A 248 -1.01 12.95 -17.16
CA LYS A 248 -0.75 13.55 -15.85
C LYS A 248 -2.05 13.74 -15.06
N GLY A 249 -1.97 13.49 -13.75
CA GLY A 249 -3.06 13.78 -12.82
C GLY A 249 -3.17 15.27 -12.48
N ALA A 250 -4.10 15.61 -11.59
CA ALA A 250 -4.37 16.99 -11.18
C ALA A 250 -3.34 17.56 -10.18
N PHE A 251 -2.52 16.71 -9.56
CA PHE A 251 -1.61 17.10 -8.47
C PHE A 251 -0.21 17.38 -8.99
N SER A 252 0.31 18.58 -8.71
CA SER A 252 1.71 18.94 -8.95
C SER A 252 2.66 18.38 -7.88
N ASN A 253 2.16 18.17 -6.67
CA ASN A 253 2.87 17.52 -5.57
C ASN A 253 2.55 16.01 -5.56
N HIS A 254 3.57 15.17 -5.79
CA HIS A 254 3.38 13.73 -5.85
C HIS A 254 3.10 13.09 -4.47
N GLY A 255 3.52 13.72 -3.37
CA GLY A 255 3.13 13.29 -2.02
C GLY A 255 1.64 13.53 -1.77
N GLU A 256 1.12 14.66 -2.22
CA GLU A 256 -0.32 14.97 -2.18
C GLU A 256 -1.12 13.97 -3.02
N ARG A 257 -0.64 13.64 -4.23
CA ARG A 257 -1.25 12.61 -5.10
C ARG A 257 -1.44 11.29 -4.35
N VAL A 258 -0.38 10.81 -3.70
CA VAL A 258 -0.40 9.54 -2.94
C VAL A 258 -1.42 9.62 -1.80
N VAL A 259 -1.39 10.69 -1.01
CA VAL A 259 -2.28 10.83 0.16
C VAL A 259 -3.74 10.96 -0.23
N VAL A 260 -4.06 11.80 -1.22
CA VAL A 260 -5.44 11.98 -1.69
C VAL A 260 -5.94 10.72 -2.39
N GLY A 261 -5.11 10.09 -3.22
CA GLY A 261 -5.44 8.83 -3.88
C GLY A 261 -5.74 7.71 -2.87
N GLN A 262 -4.92 7.58 -1.82
CA GLN A 262 -5.18 6.66 -0.71
C GLN A 262 -6.50 6.97 0.00
N LYS A 263 -6.77 8.23 0.38
CA LYS A 263 -8.02 8.61 1.06
C LYS A 263 -9.27 8.37 0.19
N LEU A 264 -9.13 8.52 -1.12
CA LEU A 264 -10.22 8.30 -2.08
C LEU A 264 -10.56 6.81 -2.24
N THR A 265 -9.56 5.94 -2.20
CA THR A 265 -9.70 4.52 -2.55
C THR A 265 -9.78 3.59 -1.34
N GLN A 266 -9.08 3.90 -0.25
CA GLN A 266 -9.02 3.10 0.99
C GLN A 266 -10.11 3.53 2.00
N SER A 267 -10.82 2.59 2.61
CA SER A 267 -11.98 2.88 3.49
C SER A 267 -11.64 3.71 4.73
N ALA A 268 -10.43 3.57 5.25
CA ALA A 268 -9.93 4.36 6.35
C ALA A 268 -8.44 4.61 6.14
N SER A 269 -7.99 5.82 6.46
CA SER A 269 -6.59 6.20 6.36
C SER A 269 -6.01 6.50 7.73
N ASP A 270 -4.71 6.29 7.88
CA ASP A 270 -3.93 6.68 9.05
C ASP A 270 -4.22 8.14 9.48
N LEU A 271 -4.23 8.38 10.81
CA LEU A 271 -4.44 9.70 11.40
C LEU A 271 -3.37 10.69 10.89
N PHE A 272 -2.12 10.24 10.85
CA PHE A 272 -0.97 11.04 10.47
C PHE A 272 -0.65 10.98 8.96
N LEU A 273 -1.59 10.49 8.13
CA LEU A 273 -1.41 10.48 6.69
C LEU A 273 -1.47 11.91 6.11
N GLY A 274 -0.30 12.42 5.75
CA GLY A 274 -0.09 13.76 5.20
C GLY A 274 1.11 13.82 4.27
N TRP A 275 1.41 14.99 3.72
CA TRP A 275 2.47 15.18 2.73
C TRP A 275 3.23 16.47 2.97
N THR A 276 4.45 16.52 2.46
CA THR A 276 5.30 17.72 2.49
C THR A 276 6.22 17.77 1.28
N THR A 277 6.96 18.85 1.15
CA THR A 277 8.10 18.96 0.24
C THR A 277 9.34 19.25 1.07
N MET A 278 10.50 18.77 0.61
CA MET A 278 11.77 18.99 1.31
C MET A 278 12.86 19.28 0.29
N MET A 279 13.82 20.14 0.66
CA MET A 279 15.04 20.33 -0.10
C MET A 279 16.05 19.26 0.32
N MET A 280 16.41 18.38 -0.61
CA MET A 280 17.43 17.36 -0.39
C MET A 280 18.80 17.87 -0.89
N PRO A 281 19.90 17.74 -0.12
CA PRO A 281 21.22 18.25 -0.53
C PRO A 281 21.72 17.73 -1.88
N ASP A 282 21.40 16.48 -2.21
CA ASP A 282 21.86 15.75 -3.39
C ASP A 282 20.86 15.78 -4.56
N ALA A 283 19.64 16.27 -4.32
CA ALA A 283 18.52 16.09 -5.23
C ALA A 283 17.75 17.38 -5.53
N GLY A 284 17.86 18.40 -4.68
CA GLY A 284 17.01 19.58 -4.75
C GLY A 284 15.61 19.30 -4.16
N HIS A 285 14.60 20.03 -4.63
CA HIS A 285 13.22 19.86 -4.16
C HIS A 285 12.68 18.45 -4.45
N ARG A 286 12.15 17.80 -3.42
CA ARG A 286 11.48 16.50 -3.50
C ARG A 286 10.14 16.53 -2.77
N TYR A 287 9.27 15.59 -3.11
CA TYR A 287 7.97 15.40 -2.48
C TYR A 287 8.01 14.20 -1.57
N PHE A 288 7.35 14.32 -0.43
CA PHE A 288 7.29 13.26 0.57
C PHE A 288 5.86 13.09 1.06
N TYR A 289 5.52 11.87 1.46
CA TYR A 289 4.35 11.61 2.29
C TYR A 289 4.78 10.94 3.58
N LEU A 290 3.98 11.16 4.62
CA LEU A 290 4.21 10.68 5.97
C LEU A 290 2.99 9.88 6.43
N ARG A 291 3.25 8.80 7.18
CA ARG A 291 2.23 7.95 7.82
C ARG A 291 2.81 7.24 9.03
N GLN A 292 1.97 6.73 9.92
CA GLN A 292 2.44 5.86 11.00
C GLN A 292 3.22 4.64 10.48
N PHE A 293 4.37 4.38 11.09
CA PHE A 293 5.17 3.20 10.83
C PHE A 293 4.63 2.03 11.63
N ARG A 294 4.09 1.02 10.93
CA ARG A 294 3.49 -0.20 11.52
C ARG A 294 2.33 0.13 12.47
N ASP A 295 1.16 0.44 11.91
CA ASP A 295 -0.09 0.61 12.67
C ASP A 295 -1.11 -0.48 12.31
N TRP A 296 -1.13 -1.54 13.11
CA TRP A 296 -2.01 -2.71 13.02
C TRP A 296 -2.04 -3.35 11.63
N LYS A 297 -0.91 -3.32 10.91
CA LYS A 297 -0.80 -3.80 9.51
C LYS A 297 -0.35 -5.26 9.41
N ALA A 298 -0.99 -6.03 8.54
CA ALA A 298 -0.57 -7.37 8.17
C ALA A 298 -0.87 -7.69 6.69
N SER A 299 0.11 -8.31 6.03
CA SER A 299 -0.07 -8.97 4.74
C SER A 299 -0.56 -10.41 4.94
N ILE A 300 -1.14 -10.96 3.88
CA ILE A 300 -1.55 -12.36 3.83
C ILE A 300 -0.50 -13.15 3.07
N ASP A 301 0.03 -14.19 3.72
CA ASP A 301 0.93 -15.13 3.08
C ASP A 301 0.11 -16.15 2.27
N TYR A 302 -0.01 -15.89 0.97
CA TYR A 302 -0.76 -16.75 0.06
C TYR A 302 -0.14 -18.14 -0.08
N THR A 303 1.15 -18.34 0.23
CA THR A 303 1.82 -19.65 0.09
C THR A 303 1.32 -20.66 1.13
N GLN A 304 0.80 -20.17 2.26
CA GLN A 304 0.27 -21.01 3.35
C GLN A 304 -1.22 -21.34 3.19
N LEU A 305 -1.90 -20.77 2.19
CA LEU A 305 -3.33 -21.02 1.95
C LEU A 305 -3.54 -22.36 1.24
N ASN A 306 -4.58 -23.11 1.61
CA ASN A 306 -5.08 -24.19 0.76
C ASN A 306 -5.84 -23.60 -0.46
N GLY A 307 -6.26 -24.43 -1.41
CA GLY A 307 -6.92 -23.96 -2.64
C GLY A 307 -8.21 -23.17 -2.40
N GLU A 308 -9.00 -23.54 -1.40
CA GLU A 308 -10.23 -22.82 -1.02
C GLU A 308 -9.91 -21.46 -0.39
N GLY A 309 -8.95 -21.41 0.53
CA GLY A 309 -8.49 -20.19 1.17
C GLY A 309 -7.87 -19.21 0.16
N PHE A 310 -7.17 -19.71 -0.86
CA PHE A 310 -6.62 -18.86 -1.91
C PHE A 310 -7.70 -18.28 -2.83
N LEU A 311 -8.70 -19.08 -3.21
CA LEU A 311 -9.90 -18.60 -3.93
C LEU A 311 -10.67 -17.56 -3.12
N TYR A 312 -10.79 -17.78 -1.81
CA TYR A 312 -11.46 -16.85 -0.92
C TYR A 312 -10.70 -15.52 -0.81
N TYR A 313 -9.39 -15.60 -0.58
CA TYR A 313 -8.51 -14.45 -0.53
C TYR A 313 -8.54 -13.61 -1.82
N SER A 314 -8.51 -14.26 -2.98
CA SER A 314 -8.54 -13.55 -4.26
C SER A 314 -9.85 -12.79 -4.48
N ARG A 315 -10.98 -13.35 -4.05
CA ARG A 315 -12.30 -12.67 -4.07
C ARG A 315 -12.33 -11.45 -3.14
N LEU A 316 -11.67 -11.51 -1.97
CA LEU A 316 -11.51 -10.35 -1.09
C LEU A 316 -10.73 -9.22 -1.77
N CYS A 317 -9.62 -9.54 -2.43
CA CYS A 317 -8.85 -8.56 -3.19
C CYS A 317 -9.70 -7.90 -4.29
N ALA A 318 -10.47 -8.70 -5.03
CA ALA A 318 -11.39 -8.18 -6.05
C ALA A 318 -12.48 -7.27 -5.48
N TRP A 319 -13.07 -7.63 -4.33
CA TRP A 319 -14.07 -6.78 -3.67
C TRP A 319 -13.46 -5.44 -3.22
N ALA A 320 -12.29 -5.47 -2.59
CA ALA A 320 -11.60 -4.26 -2.14
C ALA A 320 -11.24 -3.34 -3.32
N LEU A 321 -10.79 -3.92 -4.43
CA LEU A 321 -10.51 -3.19 -5.67
C LEU A 321 -11.78 -2.59 -6.29
N ALA A 322 -12.88 -3.37 -6.37
CA ALA A 322 -14.15 -2.88 -6.87
C ALA A 322 -14.67 -1.70 -6.05
N LYS A 323 -14.57 -1.75 -4.73
CA LYS A 323 -14.95 -0.64 -3.84
C LYS A 323 -14.09 0.60 -4.11
N ALA A 324 -12.77 0.45 -4.22
CA ALA A 324 -11.87 1.56 -4.54
C ALA A 324 -12.24 2.24 -5.88
N HIS A 325 -12.59 1.45 -6.89
CA HIS A 325 -13.04 1.95 -8.19
C HIS A 325 -14.43 2.60 -8.12
N ALA A 326 -15.37 2.02 -7.36
CA ALA A 326 -16.70 2.60 -7.17
C ALA A 326 -16.66 3.95 -6.43
N ARG A 327 -15.71 4.13 -5.49
CA ARG A 327 -15.52 5.41 -4.78
C ARG A 327 -14.87 6.50 -5.63
N SER A 328 -14.11 6.13 -6.65
CA SER A 328 -13.24 7.04 -7.40
C SER A 328 -13.60 7.23 -8.88
N GLY A 329 -14.53 6.44 -9.40
CA GLY A 329 -15.04 6.57 -10.77
C GLY A 329 -16.55 6.36 -10.84
N ASP A 330 -17.07 6.25 -12.07
CA ASP A 330 -18.50 6.05 -12.30
C ASP A 330 -18.87 4.57 -12.15
N GLN A 331 -19.36 4.22 -10.96
CA GLN A 331 -19.77 2.86 -10.63
C GLN A 331 -20.88 2.30 -11.52
N ILE A 332 -21.79 3.17 -11.99
CA ILE A 332 -22.92 2.76 -12.84
C ILE A 332 -22.39 2.46 -14.25
N ALA A 333 -21.56 3.35 -14.80
CA ALA A 333 -20.97 3.16 -16.12
C ALA A 333 -20.05 1.92 -16.16
N ILE A 334 -19.22 1.71 -15.13
CA ILE A 334 -18.38 0.51 -15.02
C ILE A 334 -19.23 -0.75 -14.91
N SER A 335 -20.26 -0.76 -14.04
CA SER A 335 -21.15 -1.91 -13.93
C SER A 335 -21.89 -2.20 -15.25
N ALA A 336 -22.33 -1.17 -15.97
CA ALA A 336 -23.01 -1.32 -17.26
C ALA A 336 -22.06 -1.88 -18.34
N TYR A 337 -20.82 -1.39 -18.38
CA TYR A 337 -19.78 -1.89 -19.28
C TYR A 337 -19.47 -3.37 -19.04
N LEU A 338 -19.35 -3.78 -17.76
CA LEU A 338 -19.07 -5.17 -17.40
C LEU A 338 -20.26 -6.10 -17.67
N GLY A 339 -21.48 -5.61 -17.49
CA GLY A 339 -22.72 -6.37 -17.69
C GLY A 339 -22.84 -7.60 -16.79
N SER A 340 -23.74 -8.52 -17.16
CA SER A 340 -23.95 -9.80 -16.46
C SER A 340 -23.24 -10.99 -17.10
N GLY A 341 -22.64 -10.77 -18.28
CA GLY A 341 -21.93 -11.82 -19.03
C GLY A 341 -20.53 -12.08 -18.49
N THR A 342 -19.87 -13.11 -19.04
CA THR A 342 -18.51 -13.53 -18.66
C THR A 342 -17.45 -13.19 -19.70
N SER A 343 -17.78 -12.36 -20.70
CA SER A 343 -16.85 -11.97 -21.77
C SER A 343 -15.64 -11.21 -21.22
N PHE A 344 -15.87 -10.26 -20.31
CA PHE A 344 -14.80 -9.54 -19.63
C PHE A 344 -13.93 -10.48 -18.79
N ASP A 345 -14.55 -11.34 -17.99
CA ASP A 345 -13.85 -12.33 -17.15
C ASP A 345 -12.89 -13.22 -17.97
N LYS A 346 -13.37 -13.71 -19.13
CA LYS A 346 -12.58 -14.53 -20.06
C LYS A 346 -11.45 -13.75 -20.74
N ALA A 347 -11.70 -12.50 -21.15
CA ALA A 347 -10.69 -11.65 -21.76
C ALA A 347 -9.56 -11.30 -20.76
N VAL A 348 -9.90 -11.04 -19.50
CA VAL A 348 -8.91 -10.82 -18.44
C VAL A 348 -8.12 -12.09 -18.14
N LEU A 349 -8.75 -13.27 -18.15
CA LEU A 349 -8.03 -14.55 -18.04
C LEU A 349 -6.98 -14.70 -19.14
N GLU A 350 -7.38 -14.55 -20.40
CA GLU A 350 -6.47 -14.65 -21.55
C GLU A 350 -5.30 -13.67 -21.43
N PHE A 351 -5.59 -12.40 -21.12
CA PHE A 351 -4.57 -11.40 -20.87
C PHE A 351 -3.62 -11.81 -19.74
N SER A 352 -4.15 -12.26 -18.61
CA SER A 352 -3.36 -12.58 -17.41
C SER A 352 -2.40 -13.75 -17.63
N LEU A 353 -2.80 -14.75 -18.42
CA LEU A 353 -1.94 -15.88 -18.80
C LEU A 353 -0.80 -15.41 -19.70
N ALA A 354 -1.12 -14.65 -20.77
CA ALA A 354 -0.12 -14.11 -21.68
C ALA A 354 0.86 -13.15 -20.99
N TYR A 355 0.36 -12.30 -20.08
CA TYR A 355 1.20 -11.39 -19.31
C TYR A 355 2.13 -12.15 -18.35
N ALA A 356 1.63 -13.19 -17.70
CA ALA A 356 2.45 -14.04 -16.82
C ALA A 356 3.54 -14.77 -17.62
N ASP A 357 3.25 -15.24 -18.84
CA ASP A 357 4.25 -15.83 -19.73
C ASP A 357 5.33 -14.81 -20.10
N GLN A 358 4.95 -13.59 -20.50
CA GLN A 358 5.90 -12.52 -20.79
C GLN A 358 6.75 -12.16 -19.57
N THR A 359 6.15 -12.10 -18.39
CA THR A 359 6.87 -11.79 -17.13
C THR A 359 7.97 -12.81 -16.84
N LEU A 360 7.72 -14.10 -17.11
CA LEU A 360 8.72 -15.16 -16.93
C LEU A 360 9.87 -15.02 -17.95
N VAL A 361 9.57 -14.65 -19.20
CA VAL A 361 10.58 -14.38 -20.23
C VAL A 361 11.44 -13.16 -19.86
N ASP A 362 10.81 -12.09 -19.37
CA ASP A 362 11.50 -10.87 -18.95
C ASP A 362 12.41 -11.15 -17.74
N HIS A 363 11.92 -11.92 -16.77
CA HIS A 363 12.71 -12.35 -15.62
C HIS A 363 13.92 -13.19 -16.04
N GLN A 364 13.74 -14.16 -16.95
CA GLN A 364 14.86 -14.95 -17.45
C GLN A 364 15.88 -14.07 -18.19
N SER A 365 15.41 -13.12 -18.99
CA SER A 365 16.28 -12.16 -19.69
C SER A 365 17.11 -11.32 -18.71
N LEU A 366 16.51 -10.89 -17.59
CA LEU A 366 17.22 -10.20 -16.51
C LEU A 366 18.28 -11.10 -15.87
N VAL A 367 17.93 -12.35 -15.55
CA VAL A 367 18.87 -13.34 -14.97
C VAL A 367 20.07 -13.56 -15.90
N ASP A 368 19.82 -13.72 -17.20
CA ASP A 368 20.87 -13.91 -18.21
C ASP A 368 21.76 -12.66 -18.38
N ALA A 369 21.16 -11.47 -18.28
CA ALA A 369 21.89 -10.20 -18.34
C ALA A 369 22.82 -10.01 -17.13
N ILE A 370 22.35 -10.38 -15.93
CA ILE A 370 23.17 -10.40 -14.71
C ILE A 370 24.30 -11.43 -14.84
N ALA A 371 23.99 -12.64 -15.29
CA ALA A 371 24.98 -13.71 -15.45
C ALA A 371 26.07 -13.37 -16.49
N SER A 372 25.72 -12.60 -17.51
CA SER A 372 26.66 -12.13 -18.54
C SER A 372 27.40 -10.82 -18.21
N GLY A 373 27.14 -10.23 -17.03
CA GLY A 373 27.78 -8.99 -16.58
C GLY A 373 27.37 -7.74 -17.35
N ARG A 374 26.29 -7.79 -18.16
CA ARG A 374 25.77 -6.62 -18.89
C ARG A 374 25.02 -5.67 -17.97
N GLU A 375 24.36 -6.21 -16.95
CA GLU A 375 23.78 -5.44 -15.85
C GLU A 375 24.77 -5.50 -14.68
N GLY A 376 25.43 -4.37 -14.39
CA GLY A 376 26.36 -4.30 -13.28
C GLY A 376 25.62 -4.46 -11.96
N VAL A 377 25.82 -5.58 -11.26
CA VAL A 377 25.59 -5.63 -9.81
C VAL A 377 26.64 -4.68 -9.21
N THR A 378 26.27 -3.42 -9.04
CA THR A 378 27.10 -2.49 -8.29
C THR A 378 27.14 -3.04 -6.88
N SER A 379 28.29 -3.58 -6.48
CA SER A 379 28.56 -3.85 -5.08
C SER A 379 28.22 -2.57 -4.33
N VAL A 380 27.33 -2.69 -3.33
CA VAL A 380 27.05 -1.60 -2.39
C VAL A 380 28.42 -1.05 -1.96
N PRO A 381 28.71 0.25 -2.15
CA PRO A 381 29.96 0.81 -1.68
C PRO A 381 30.06 0.48 -0.19
N GLU A 382 31.16 -0.15 0.23
CA GLU A 382 31.52 -0.20 1.64
C GLU A 382 31.54 1.25 2.12
N ILE A 383 30.54 1.61 2.92
CA ILE A 383 30.53 2.89 3.63
C ILE A 383 31.57 2.70 4.73
N VAL A 384 32.76 3.27 4.48
CA VAL A 384 33.87 3.37 5.45
C VAL A 384 33.43 4.11 6.70
#